data_AF-H3GD70-F1
#
_entry.id   AF-H3GD70-F1
#
_cell.length_a   1.000
_cell.length_b   1.000
_cell.length_c   1.000
_cell.angle_alpha   90.00
_cell.angle_beta   90.00
_cell.angle_gamma   90.00
#
_symmetry.space_group_name_H-M   'P 1'
#
loop_
_entity.id
_entity.type
_entity.pdbx_description
1 polymer ?
#
loop_
_entity_poly.entity_id
_entity_poly.type
_entity_poly.pdbx_seq_one_letter_code
_entity_poly.pdbx_strand_id
1 'polypeptide(L)'
;MEKIKALRWETGTIIPAPLAQNLCQREVQFFNQYDQLLTDYMADFELDLSAVRTVLLDDLKPPKDLYIEVRVLRDCGEVMTESGLVNLEAHSQHFLRRVDVEQLIRQGLLEQIKR
;
A
#
# COMPACT_ATOMS: atom_id res chain seq x y z
N MET A 1 7.45 25.90 0.24
CA MET A 1 8.12 24.68 0.76
C MET A 1 7.16 23.53 1.06
N GLU A 2 5.91 23.77 1.46
CA GLU A 2 4.93 22.68 1.72
C GLU A 2 4.62 21.81 0.49
N LYS A 3 4.56 22.42 -0.70
CA LYS A 3 4.35 21.70 -1.96
C LYS A 3 5.42 20.65 -2.27
N ILE A 4 6.69 20.93 -1.93
CA ILE A 4 7.80 19.98 -2.14
C ILE A 4 7.71 18.81 -1.16
N LYS A 5 7.26 19.07 0.08
CA LYS A 5 7.00 18.03 1.07
C LYS A 5 5.85 17.13 0.61
N ALA A 6 4.72 17.70 0.18
CA ALA A 6 3.59 16.93 -0.37
C ALA A 6 4.02 16.07 -1.55
N LEU A 7 4.81 16.64 -2.46
CA LEU A 7 5.37 15.93 -3.61
C LEU A 7 6.23 14.72 -3.20
N ARG A 8 7.02 14.79 -2.11
CA ARG A 8 7.76 13.63 -1.57
C ARG A 8 6.84 12.48 -1.15
N TRP A 9 5.67 12.80 -0.60
CA TRP A 9 4.66 11.81 -0.19
C TRP A 9 3.88 11.24 -1.38
N GLU A 10 3.66 12.03 -2.42
CA GLU A 10 2.92 11.61 -3.63
C GLU A 10 3.77 10.84 -4.63
N THR A 11 5.03 11.26 -4.82
CA THR A 11 5.93 10.75 -5.86
C THR A 11 6.97 9.75 -5.33
N GLY A 12 7.23 9.75 -4.01
CA GLY A 12 8.26 8.90 -3.41
C GLY A 12 9.67 9.52 -3.45
N THR A 13 10.70 8.68 -3.33
CA THR A 13 12.13 9.06 -3.30
C THR A 13 12.65 9.66 -4.61
N ILE A 14 11.94 9.47 -5.72
CA ILE A 14 12.42 9.79 -7.06
C ILE A 14 11.63 10.96 -7.63
N ILE A 15 12.25 12.13 -7.75
CA ILE A 15 11.62 13.28 -8.43
C ILE A 15 11.48 12.96 -9.92
N PRO A 16 10.28 12.95 -10.51
CA PRO A 16 10.10 12.66 -11.92
C PRO A 16 10.68 13.81 -12.75
N ALA A 17 11.31 13.43 -13.87
CA ALA A 17 11.97 14.35 -14.80
C ALA A 17 11.17 15.61 -15.18
N PRO A 18 9.83 15.61 -15.41
CA PRO A 18 9.06 16.83 -15.67
C PRO A 18 8.99 17.81 -14.48
N LEU A 19 9.03 17.31 -13.24
CA LEU A 19 9.02 18.15 -12.05
C LEU A 19 10.42 18.70 -11.75
N ALA A 20 11.47 17.92 -12.01
CA ALA A 20 12.87 18.34 -11.86
C ALA A 20 13.21 19.61 -12.67
N GLN A 21 12.59 19.82 -13.82
CA GLN A 21 12.81 21.00 -14.69
C GLN A 21 12.18 22.28 -14.14
N ASN A 22 11.16 22.13 -13.28
CA ASN A 22 10.45 23.24 -12.64
C ASN A 22 11.03 23.59 -11.26
N LEU A 23 11.99 22.80 -10.76
CA LEU A 23 12.60 22.97 -9.45
C LEU A 23 13.92 23.75 -9.57
N CYS A 24 14.10 24.75 -8.71
CA CYS A 24 15.37 25.44 -8.57
C CYS A 24 16.38 24.59 -7.80
N GLN A 25 17.69 24.86 -7.98
CA GLN A 25 18.78 24.14 -7.28
C GLN A 25 18.59 24.08 -5.75
N ARG A 26 18.06 25.14 -5.13
CA ARG A 26 17.75 25.18 -3.69
C ARG A 26 16.61 24.22 -3.31
N GLU A 27 15.62 24.06 -4.16
CA GLU A 27 14.47 23.19 -3.92
C GLU A 27 14.87 21.71 -4.04
N VAL A 28 15.76 21.39 -4.98
CA VAL A 28 16.36 20.06 -5.09
C VAL A 28 17.20 19.72 -3.87
N GLN A 29 18.02 20.66 -3.38
CA GLN A 29 18.78 20.47 -2.14
C GLN A 29 17.85 20.26 -0.94
N PHE A 30 16.79 21.07 -0.83
CA PHE A 30 15.79 20.91 0.23
C PHE A 30 15.11 19.54 0.17
N PHE A 31 14.75 19.05 -1.02
CA PHE A 31 14.15 17.73 -1.20
C PHE A 31 15.07 16.61 -0.72
N ASN A 32 16.35 16.63 -1.14
CA ASN A 32 17.32 15.62 -0.71
C ASN A 32 17.55 15.64 0.81
N GLN A 33 17.63 16.84 1.40
CA GLN A 33 17.83 16.99 2.84
C GLN A 33 16.58 16.54 3.63
N TYR A 34 15.39 16.82 3.10
CA TYR A 34 14.13 16.33 3.66
C TYR A 34 14.01 14.80 3.55
N ASP A 35 14.45 14.21 2.43
CA ASP A 35 14.47 12.76 2.22
C ASP A 35 15.40 12.03 3.20
N GLN A 36 16.60 12.57 3.44
CA GLN A 36 17.51 12.04 4.46
C GLN A 36 16.92 12.10 5.86
N LEU A 37 16.31 13.24 6.22
CA LEU A 37 15.65 13.41 7.51
C LEU A 37 14.47 12.44 7.69
N LEU A 38 13.72 12.20 6.60
CA LEU A 38 12.61 11.24 6.59
C LEU A 38 13.13 9.82 6.79
N THR A 39 14.22 9.47 6.11
CA THR A 39 14.86 8.15 6.19
C THR A 39 15.41 7.88 7.59
N ASP A 40 16.07 8.87 8.21
CA ASP A 40 16.57 8.79 9.58
C ASP A 40 15.43 8.61 10.59
N TYR A 41 14.37 9.43 10.48
CA TYR A 41 13.18 9.31 11.32
C TYR A 41 12.49 7.95 11.16
N MET A 42 12.45 7.40 9.95
CA MET A 42 11.88 6.08 9.68
C MET A 42 12.74 4.93 10.21
N ALA A 43 14.06 5.07 10.16
CA ALA A 43 15.00 4.09 10.70
C ALA A 43 14.89 4.01 12.24
N ASP A 44 14.71 5.15 12.91
CA ASP A 44 14.51 5.22 14.37
C ASP A 44 13.20 4.52 14.82
N PHE A 45 12.17 4.56 13.96
CA PHE A 45 10.85 3.98 14.25
C PHE A 45 10.59 2.58 13.66
N GLU A 46 11.59 1.94 13.04
CA GLU A 46 11.44 0.62 12.36
C GLU A 46 10.23 0.56 11.40
N LEU A 47 9.88 1.69 10.77
CA LEU A 47 8.71 1.80 9.91
C LEU A 47 9.04 1.33 8.49
N ASP A 48 8.48 0.17 8.10
CA ASP A 48 8.65 -0.36 6.75
C ASP A 48 7.96 0.52 5.70
N LEU A 49 8.74 1.12 4.81
CA LEU A 49 8.28 2.03 3.75
C LEU A 49 7.31 1.37 2.75
N SER A 50 7.33 0.04 2.59
CA SER A 50 6.36 -0.69 1.76
C SER A 50 4.97 -0.67 2.39
N ALA A 51 4.93 -0.79 3.72
CA ALA A 51 3.71 -0.61 4.50
C ALA A 51 3.26 0.85 4.45
N VAL A 52 4.15 1.83 4.64
CA VAL A 52 3.80 3.26 4.63
C VAL A 52 3.27 3.73 3.27
N ARG A 53 3.82 3.26 2.13
CA ARG A 53 3.24 3.56 0.80
C ARG A 53 1.83 2.99 0.65
N THR A 54 1.56 1.82 1.24
CA THR A 54 0.22 1.22 1.25
C THR A 54 -0.73 1.94 2.22
N VAL A 55 -0.23 2.35 3.39
CA VAL A 55 -1.01 2.97 4.46
C VAL A 55 -1.31 4.44 4.18
N LEU A 56 -0.39 5.18 3.55
CA LEU A 56 -0.54 6.62 3.32
C LEU A 56 -1.26 7.00 2.03
N LEU A 57 -1.26 6.13 1.00
CA LEU A 57 -1.95 6.40 -0.26
C LEU A 57 -3.32 5.70 -0.37
N ASP A 58 -3.49 4.52 0.23
CA ASP A 58 -4.71 3.72 0.03
C ASP A 58 -5.44 3.28 1.33
N ASP A 59 -4.76 3.12 2.47
CA ASP A 59 -5.36 2.48 3.66
C ASP A 59 -5.41 3.36 4.92
N LEU A 60 -5.92 4.58 4.78
CA LEU A 60 -6.42 5.39 5.91
C LEU A 60 -7.91 5.14 6.22
N LYS A 61 -8.48 4.04 5.70
CA LYS A 61 -9.79 3.57 6.18
C LYS A 61 -9.54 2.72 7.42
N PRO A 62 -10.02 3.13 8.62
CA PRO A 62 -10.00 2.24 9.77
C PRO A 62 -10.63 0.90 9.33
N PRO A 63 -10.08 -0.25 9.73
CA PRO A 63 -10.58 -1.55 9.31
C PRO A 63 -12.04 -1.66 9.76
N LYS A 64 -12.96 -1.41 8.82
CA LYS A 64 -14.39 -1.29 9.10
C LYS A 64 -15.05 -2.65 9.33
N ASP A 65 -14.40 -3.73 8.92
CA ASP A 65 -14.95 -5.07 8.99
C ASP A 65 -13.84 -6.12 9.16
N LEU A 66 -13.97 -6.94 10.21
CA LEU A 66 -13.09 -8.09 10.49
C LEU A 66 -13.17 -9.13 9.36
N TYR A 67 -14.33 -9.24 8.71
CA TYR A 67 -14.61 -10.18 7.63
C TYR A 67 -15.08 -9.45 6.39
N ILE A 68 -14.59 -9.87 5.23
CA ILE A 68 -14.91 -9.26 3.95
C ILE A 68 -15.33 -10.34 2.96
N GLU A 69 -16.29 -10.00 2.10
CA GLU A 69 -16.66 -10.84 0.97
C GLU A 69 -15.67 -10.60 -0.17
N VAL A 70 -15.05 -11.67 -0.66
CA VAL A 70 -14.09 -11.64 -1.75
C VAL A 70 -14.55 -12.56 -2.87
N ARG A 71 -14.32 -12.12 -4.11
CA ARG A 71 -14.48 -12.94 -5.30
C ARG A 71 -13.13 -13.34 -5.84
N VAL A 72 -13.01 -14.62 -6.16
CA VAL A 72 -11.79 -15.18 -6.74
C VAL A 72 -11.75 -14.86 -8.23
N LEU A 73 -10.69 -14.17 -8.67
CA LEU A 73 -10.48 -13.86 -10.08
C LEU A 73 -9.72 -14.97 -10.80
N ARG A 74 -8.83 -15.69 -10.09
CA ARG A 74 -7.98 -16.77 -10.61
C ARG A 74 -7.96 -17.93 -9.63
N ASP A 75 -7.90 -19.16 -10.12
CA ASP A 75 -7.80 -20.33 -9.25
C ASP A 75 -6.52 -20.22 -8.40
N CYS A 76 -6.70 -20.25 -7.09
CA CYS A 76 -5.59 -20.26 -6.12
C CYS A 76 -5.46 -21.60 -5.40
N GLY A 77 -6.39 -22.53 -5.65
CA GLY A 77 -6.42 -23.81 -4.96
C GLY A 77 -6.73 -23.64 -3.47
N GLU A 78 -6.15 -24.52 -2.65
CA GLU A 78 -6.37 -24.55 -1.20
C GLU A 78 -5.48 -23.51 -0.50
N VAL A 79 -6.11 -22.47 0.05
CA VAL A 79 -5.44 -21.46 0.87
C VAL A 79 -5.66 -21.76 2.34
N MET A 80 -4.56 -21.74 3.09
CA MET A 80 -4.59 -21.85 4.55
C MET A 80 -4.99 -20.50 5.13
N THR A 81 -6.17 -20.44 5.73
CA THR A 81 -6.63 -19.29 6.51
C THR A 81 -6.60 -19.65 7.99
N GLU A 82 -6.61 -18.65 8.87
CA GLU A 82 -6.69 -18.89 10.32
C GLU A 82 -7.97 -19.64 10.76
N SER A 83 -9.02 -19.64 9.94
CA SER A 83 -10.27 -20.36 10.20
C SER A 83 -10.29 -21.77 9.59
N GLY A 84 -9.25 -22.16 8.84
CA GLY A 84 -9.13 -23.46 8.20
C GLY A 84 -8.66 -23.39 6.74
N LEU A 85 -8.56 -24.57 6.12
CA LEU A 85 -8.26 -24.69 4.68
C LEU A 85 -9.50 -24.32 3.87
N VAL A 86 -9.38 -23.34 2.98
CA VAL A 86 -10.45 -22.89 2.10
C VAL A 86 -10.01 -23.03 0.66
N ASN A 87 -10.83 -23.71 -0.15
CA ASN A 87 -10.56 -23.85 -1.58
C ASN A 87 -11.04 -22.60 -2.32
N LEU A 88 -10.12 -21.85 -2.92
CA LEU A 88 -10.38 -20.65 -3.71
C LEU A 88 -10.44 -21.03 -5.20
N GLU A 89 -11.63 -21.41 -5.64
CA GLU A 89 -11.92 -21.71 -7.05
C GLU A 89 -12.22 -20.44 -7.85
N ALA A 90 -11.80 -20.41 -9.12
CA ALA A 90 -12.06 -19.26 -10.00
C ALA A 90 -13.56 -18.91 -10.04
N HIS A 91 -13.87 -17.62 -9.91
CA HIS A 91 -15.22 -17.05 -9.82
C HIS A 91 -16.05 -17.41 -8.58
N SER A 92 -15.49 -18.14 -7.62
CA SER A 92 -16.16 -18.39 -6.33
C SER A 92 -16.17 -17.13 -5.45
N GLN A 93 -17.11 -17.07 -4.51
CA GLN A 93 -17.25 -16.02 -3.52
C GLN A 93 -17.07 -16.60 -2.13
N HIS A 94 -16.23 -15.98 -1.31
CA HIS A 94 -15.93 -16.42 0.04
C HIS A 94 -16.00 -15.26 1.02
N PHE A 95 -16.42 -15.55 2.25
CA PHE A 95 -16.44 -14.59 3.35
C PHE A 95 -15.32 -14.91 4.32
N LEU A 96 -14.21 -14.18 4.22
CA LEU A 96 -12.96 -14.46 4.92
C LEU A 96 -12.48 -13.23 5.69
N ARG A 97 -11.60 -13.43 6.68
CA ARG A 97 -11.02 -12.31 7.40
C ARG A 97 -10.09 -11.53 6.49
N ARG A 98 -10.13 -10.20 6.62
CA ARG A 98 -9.32 -9.31 5.79
C ARG A 98 -7.82 -9.64 5.85
N VAL A 99 -7.31 -10.03 7.02
CA VAL A 99 -5.89 -10.35 7.24
C VAL A 99 -5.40 -11.48 6.33
N ASP A 100 -6.19 -12.55 6.19
CA ASP A 100 -5.82 -13.71 5.37
C ASP A 100 -5.84 -13.39 3.87
N VAL A 101 -6.79 -12.56 3.43
CA VAL A 101 -7.03 -12.29 2.00
C VAL A 101 -6.38 -11.01 1.50
N GLU A 102 -5.89 -10.14 2.38
CA GLU A 102 -5.33 -8.84 1.99
C GLU A 102 -4.11 -9.00 1.09
N GLN A 103 -3.23 -9.96 1.38
CA GLN A 103 -2.08 -10.27 0.51
C GLN A 103 -2.54 -10.74 -0.88
N LEU A 104 -3.58 -11.57 -0.94
CA LEU A 104 -4.13 -12.11 -2.18
C LEU A 104 -4.86 -11.04 -3.01
N ILE A 105 -5.53 -10.09 -2.36
CA ILE A 105 -6.13 -8.92 -3.01
C ILE A 105 -5.03 -8.01 -3.58
N ARG A 106 -3.97 -7.74 -2.81
CA ARG A 106 -2.81 -6.95 -3.29
C ARG A 106 -2.10 -7.59 -4.48
N GLN A 107 -2.09 -8.92 -4.55
CA GLN A 107 -1.56 -9.68 -5.68
C GLN A 107 -2.51 -9.70 -6.91
N GLY A 108 -3.75 -9.22 -6.77
CA GLY A 108 -4.75 -9.20 -7.85
C GLY A 108 -5.40 -10.57 -8.11
N LEU A 109 -5.31 -11.50 -7.15
CA LEU A 109 -5.93 -12.83 -7.23
C LEU A 109 -7.38 -12.80 -6.75
N LEU A 110 -7.68 -11.91 -5.81
CA LEU A 110 -8.98 -11.73 -5.20
C LEU A 110 -9.46 -10.29 -5.39
N GLU A 111 -10.77 -10.12 -5.53
CA GLU A 111 -11.45 -8.82 -5.57
C GLU A 111 -12.41 -8.70 -4.41
N GLN A 112 -12.33 -7.61 -3.63
CA GLN A 112 -13.26 -7.37 -2.54
C GLN A 112 -14.61 -6.89 -3.07
N ILE A 113 -15.67 -7.63 -2.76
CA ILE A 113 -17.05 -7.21 -3.02
C ILE A 113 -17.57 -6.48 -1.78
N LYS A 114 -17.91 -5.19 -1.93
CA LYS A 114 -18.66 -4.43 -0.93
C LYS A 114 -20.10 -4.32 -1.39
N ARG A 115 -21.04 -4.80 -0.58
CA ARG A 115 -22.46 -4.44 -0.69
C ARG A 115 -22.72 -3.08 -0.07
#